data_AF-A0A4Q3TGV9-F1
#
_entry.id   AF-A0A4Q3TGV9-F1
#
_cell.length_a   1.000
_cell.length_b   1.000
_cell.length_c   1.000
_cell.angle_alpha   90.00
_cell.angle_beta   90.00
_cell.angle_gamma   90.00
#
_symmetry.space_group_name_H-M   'P 1'
#
loop_
_entity.id
_entity.type
_entity.pdbx_description
1 polymer ?
#
loop_
_entity_poly.entity_id
_entity_poly.type
_entity_poly.pdbx_seq_one_letter_code
_entity_poly.pdbx_strand_id
1 'polypeptide(L)'
;MRNCRTLMMGAVSAIALSSGALTAGAAMAQDQDATTVDEVVVTGIRASILESIGTKRNANAIVDVVTAEDVGKFPDKNVAEALQRVPGVTINREFGEGERVSLRGTSPNLTRTLIDGHGLATADWFILEQLSATRSFNFLMLPSEIIGQTLVYKSPVADIEEG
;
A
#
# COMPACT_ATOMS: atom_id res chain seq x y z
N MET A 1 16.46 92.79 -5.71
CA MET A 1 15.46 93.54 -6.50
C MET A 1 14.37 92.59 -6.95
N ARG A 2 13.11 92.96 -6.66
CA ARG A 2 11.89 92.73 -7.46
C ARG A 2 11.35 91.29 -7.64
N ASN A 3 10.24 91.06 -6.95
CA ASN A 3 9.09 90.26 -7.35
C ASN A 3 8.78 90.32 -8.86
N CYS A 4 8.27 89.22 -9.43
CA CYS A 4 7.42 89.25 -10.62
C CYS A 4 6.52 87.99 -10.62
N ARG A 5 5.30 88.06 -10.08
CA ARG A 5 4.02 88.42 -10.75
C ARG A 5 3.62 87.46 -11.88
N THR A 6 2.64 86.61 -11.56
CA THR A 6 1.36 86.37 -12.27
C THR A 6 1.31 86.52 -13.80
N LEU A 7 0.85 85.49 -14.51
CA LEU A 7 -0.22 85.63 -15.50
C LEU A 7 -0.90 84.29 -15.87
N MET A 8 -2.22 84.32 -15.90
CA MET A 8 -3.14 83.34 -16.48
C MET A 8 -3.09 83.29 -18.02
N MET A 9 -3.51 82.15 -18.58
CA MET A 9 -4.28 81.89 -19.83
C MET A 9 -3.85 80.49 -20.31
N GLY A 10 -4.70 79.52 -20.62
CA GLY A 10 -6.10 79.50 -20.98
C GLY A 10 -6.24 78.47 -22.10
N ALA A 11 -6.99 77.39 -21.83
CA ALA A 11 -7.62 76.43 -22.76
C ALA A 11 -6.82 75.86 -23.95
N VAL A 12 -6.80 74.53 -24.06
CA VAL A 12 -7.63 73.79 -25.04
C VAL A 12 -7.45 72.28 -24.80
N SER A 13 -8.59 71.61 -24.76
CA SER A 13 -8.77 70.18 -24.62
C SER A 13 -8.29 69.43 -25.86
N ALA A 14 -7.53 68.36 -25.67
CA ALA A 14 -7.41 67.28 -26.64
C ALA A 14 -7.15 65.97 -25.87
N ILE A 15 -8.20 65.16 -25.75
CA ILE A 15 -8.16 63.77 -25.32
C ILE A 15 -7.24 63.03 -26.29
N ALA A 16 -6.07 62.63 -25.82
CA ALA A 16 -5.18 61.71 -26.51
C ALA A 16 -4.97 60.50 -25.60
N LEU A 17 -5.37 59.34 -26.13
CA LEU A 17 -5.21 58.03 -25.51
C LEU A 17 -3.74 57.80 -25.14
N SER A 18 -3.39 57.92 -23.87
CA SER A 18 -2.10 57.46 -23.36
C SER A 18 -2.21 55.99 -22.98
N SER A 19 -1.58 55.17 -23.80
CA SER A 19 -1.18 53.80 -23.50
C SER A 19 -0.62 53.74 -22.09
N GLY A 20 -1.34 53.07 -21.19
CA GLY A 20 -0.83 52.68 -19.88
C GLY A 20 0.33 51.73 -20.10
N ALA A 21 1.55 52.28 -20.03
CA ALA A 21 2.74 51.49 -19.80
C ALA A 21 2.53 50.77 -18.45
N LEU A 22 2.18 49.48 -18.52
CA LEU A 22 2.39 48.56 -17.41
C LEU A 22 3.90 48.52 -17.17
N THR A 23 4.36 49.42 -16.33
CA THR A 23 5.64 49.27 -15.67
C THR A 23 5.54 47.99 -14.87
N ALA A 24 6.42 47.05 -15.21
CA ALA A 24 6.60 45.79 -14.53
C ALA A 24 6.86 46.07 -13.04
N GLY A 25 5.79 46.01 -12.26
CA GLY A 25 5.90 45.77 -10.84
C GLY A 25 6.55 44.40 -10.72
N ALA A 26 7.80 44.38 -10.28
CA ALA A 26 8.49 43.17 -9.89
C ALA A 26 7.54 42.40 -8.97
N ALA A 27 6.99 41.30 -9.48
CA ALA A 27 6.39 40.29 -8.64
C ALA A 27 7.52 39.82 -7.74
N MET A 28 7.54 40.33 -6.51
CA MET A 28 8.27 39.69 -5.42
C MET A 28 7.71 38.28 -5.40
N ALA A 29 8.50 37.33 -5.90
CA ALA A 29 8.28 35.93 -5.64
C ALA A 29 8.13 35.84 -4.13
N GLN A 30 6.93 35.51 -3.67
CA GLN A 30 6.75 35.06 -2.32
C GLN A 30 7.61 33.81 -2.24
N ASP A 31 8.76 33.96 -1.60
CA ASP A 31 9.61 32.85 -1.16
C ASP A 31 8.67 31.98 -0.34
N GLN A 32 8.12 30.97 -1.00
CA GLN A 32 7.42 29.91 -0.32
C GLN A 32 8.55 29.20 0.41
N ASP A 33 8.79 29.64 1.64
CA ASP A 33 9.42 28.85 2.67
C ASP A 33 8.95 27.42 2.44
N ALA A 34 9.87 26.58 1.99
CA ALA A 34 9.64 25.16 1.88
C ALA A 34 9.25 24.75 3.30
N THR A 35 7.95 24.59 3.52
CA THR A 35 7.43 23.95 4.71
C THR A 35 8.04 22.57 4.65
N THR A 36 9.09 22.39 5.44
CA THR A 36 9.60 21.08 5.79
C THR A 36 8.39 20.40 6.40
N VAL A 37 7.78 19.53 5.61
CA VAL A 37 6.58 18.80 6.02
C VAL A 37 7.03 17.96 7.21
N ASP A 38 6.55 18.33 8.40
CA ASP A 38 6.74 17.52 9.60
C ASP A 38 6.22 16.10 9.36
N GLU A 39 6.81 15.13 10.06
CA GLU A 39 6.47 13.72 9.95
C GLU A 39 4.95 13.49 10.10
N VAL A 40 4.31 12.99 9.05
CA VAL A 40 2.87 12.67 9.07
C VAL A 40 2.68 11.27 9.65
N VAL A 41 2.30 11.20 10.92
CA VAL A 41 1.95 9.93 11.58
C VAL A 41 0.52 9.53 11.21
N VAL A 42 0.39 8.46 10.44
CA VAL A 42 -0.91 7.86 10.08
C VAL A 42 -1.20 6.74 11.09
N THR A 43 -2.42 6.70 11.64
CA THR A 43 -2.86 5.68 12.61
C THR A 43 -4.06 4.86 12.11
N GLY A 44 -4.29 3.71 12.75
CA GLY A 44 -5.42 2.82 12.47
C GLY A 44 -5.30 2.09 11.12
N ILE A 45 -6.44 1.85 10.46
CA ILE A 45 -6.52 1.07 9.20
C ILE A 45 -5.62 1.64 8.10
N ARG A 46 -5.55 2.97 7.99
CA ARG A 46 -4.70 3.62 6.97
C ARG A 46 -3.21 3.37 7.24
N ALA A 47 -2.80 3.23 8.50
CA ALA A 47 -1.43 2.88 8.85
C ALA A 47 -1.10 1.45 8.40
N SER A 48 -1.97 0.48 8.70
CA SER A 48 -1.84 -0.94 8.30
C SER A 48 -1.67 -1.11 6.77
N ILE A 49 -2.44 -0.35 5.98
CA ILE A 49 -2.32 -0.36 4.52
C ILE A 49 -0.98 0.25 4.06
N LEU A 50 -0.57 1.38 4.65
CA LEU A 50 0.68 2.05 4.29
C LEU A 50 1.89 1.18 4.65
N GLU A 51 1.85 0.54 5.82
CA GLU A 51 2.84 -0.46 6.25
C GLU A 51 2.92 -1.62 5.27
N SER A 52 1.78 -2.19 4.86
CA SER A 52 1.73 -3.28 3.88
C SER A 52 2.35 -2.90 2.54
N ILE A 53 2.07 -1.68 2.07
CA ILE A 53 2.70 -1.13 0.87
C ILE A 53 4.20 -0.92 1.07
N GLY A 54 4.61 -0.44 2.25
CA GLY A 54 6.01 -0.25 2.65
C GLY A 54 6.77 -1.57 2.64
N THR A 55 6.25 -2.59 3.31
CA THR A 55 6.79 -3.96 3.33
C THR A 55 6.91 -4.52 1.92
N LYS A 56 5.87 -4.38 1.09
CA LYS A 56 5.93 -4.82 -0.31
C LYS A 56 6.97 -4.07 -1.16
N ARG A 57 7.18 -2.77 -0.92
CA ARG A 57 8.19 -1.96 -1.63
C ARG A 57 9.62 -2.25 -1.18
N ASN A 58 9.80 -2.51 0.10
CA ASN A 58 11.12 -2.75 0.71
C ASN A 58 11.53 -4.23 0.64
N ALA A 59 10.60 -5.13 0.32
CA ALA A 59 10.89 -6.55 0.16
C ALA A 59 11.85 -6.78 -1.02
N ASN A 60 12.91 -7.55 -0.76
CA ASN A 60 13.87 -7.98 -1.78
C ASN A 60 13.34 -9.13 -2.68
N ALA A 61 12.06 -9.46 -2.53
CA ALA A 61 11.38 -10.60 -3.12
C ALA A 61 9.95 -10.22 -3.52
N ILE A 62 9.31 -11.03 -4.35
CA ILE A 62 7.91 -10.81 -4.70
C ILE A 62 7.03 -11.26 -3.53
N VAL A 63 6.71 -10.30 -2.67
CA VAL A 63 5.89 -10.51 -1.46
C VAL A 63 4.55 -9.80 -1.61
N ASP A 64 3.49 -10.48 -1.18
CA ASP A 64 2.21 -9.82 -0.90
C ASP A 64 1.89 -9.90 0.57
N VAL A 65 1.37 -8.80 1.10
CA VAL A 65 0.99 -8.65 2.49
C VAL A 65 -0.52 -8.61 2.56
N VAL A 66 -1.10 -9.49 3.38
CA VAL A 66 -2.53 -9.52 3.69
C VAL A 66 -2.68 -9.13 5.15
N THR A 67 -3.43 -8.06 5.40
CA THR A 67 -3.67 -7.52 6.74
C THR A 67 -4.92 -8.13 7.38
N ALA A 68 -5.03 -8.04 8.70
CA ALA A 68 -6.26 -8.41 9.42
C ALA A 68 -7.50 -7.68 8.87
N GLU A 69 -7.34 -6.41 8.47
CA GLU A 69 -8.42 -5.66 7.86
C GLU A 69 -8.81 -6.19 6.47
N ASP A 70 -7.88 -6.78 5.71
CA ASP A 70 -8.20 -7.38 4.41
C ASP A 70 -8.96 -8.70 4.54
N VAL A 71 -8.63 -9.50 5.55
CA VAL A 71 -9.31 -10.75 5.87
C VAL A 71 -10.72 -10.48 6.41
N GLY A 72 -10.87 -9.49 7.29
CA GLY A 72 -12.17 -9.12 7.88
C GLY A 72 -13.16 -8.40 6.94
N LYS A 73 -12.74 -8.00 5.73
CA LYS A 73 -13.62 -7.35 4.74
C LYS A 73 -14.68 -8.28 4.17
N PHE A 74 -14.46 -9.59 4.25
CA PHE A 74 -15.33 -10.61 3.70
C PHE A 74 -15.51 -11.74 4.71
N PRO A 75 -16.65 -12.45 4.68
CA PRO A 75 -16.90 -13.56 5.59
C PRO A 75 -16.16 -14.82 5.11
N ASP A 76 -14.83 -14.78 5.14
CA ASP A 76 -13.99 -15.94 4.81
C ASP A 76 -13.98 -16.92 5.97
N LYS A 77 -14.25 -18.19 5.69
CA LYS A 77 -14.28 -19.24 6.72
C LYS A 77 -12.90 -19.55 7.30
N ASN A 78 -11.85 -19.37 6.51
CA ASN A 78 -10.47 -19.69 6.87
C ASN A 78 -9.48 -18.79 6.13
N VAL A 79 -8.21 -18.88 6.53
CA VAL A 79 -7.11 -18.10 5.93
C VAL A 79 -6.96 -18.34 4.43
N ALA A 80 -7.08 -19.59 3.97
CA ALA A 80 -6.87 -19.94 2.57
C ALA A 80 -7.88 -19.23 1.66
N GLU A 81 -9.15 -19.16 2.06
CA GLU A 81 -10.19 -18.44 1.31
C GLU A 81 -9.91 -16.92 1.24
N ALA A 82 -9.26 -16.33 2.25
CA ALA A 82 -8.81 -14.94 2.14
C ALA A 82 -7.61 -14.79 1.19
N LEU A 83 -6.65 -15.72 1.27
CA LEU A 83 -5.44 -15.73 0.45
C LEU A 83 -5.72 -15.90 -1.04
N GLN A 84 -6.83 -16.51 -1.44
CA GLN A 84 -7.22 -16.63 -2.85
C GLN A 84 -7.36 -15.29 -3.58
N ARG A 85 -7.58 -14.20 -2.84
CA ARG A 85 -7.68 -12.84 -3.40
C ARG A 85 -6.31 -12.27 -3.78
N VAL A 86 -5.25 -12.84 -3.24
CA VAL A 86 -3.89 -12.46 -3.59
C VAL A 86 -3.58 -12.98 -4.98
N PRO A 87 -3.10 -12.12 -5.90
CA PRO A 87 -2.89 -12.53 -7.29
C PRO A 87 -1.90 -13.69 -7.38
N GLY A 88 -2.15 -14.70 -8.21
CA GLY A 88 -1.23 -15.84 -8.34
C GLY A 88 -1.14 -16.73 -7.09
N VAL A 89 -2.06 -16.57 -6.13
CA VAL A 89 -2.36 -17.58 -5.13
C VAL A 89 -3.60 -18.33 -5.60
N THR A 90 -3.52 -19.65 -5.59
CA THR A 90 -4.67 -20.52 -5.86
C THR A 90 -4.89 -21.40 -4.64
N ILE A 91 -6.13 -21.80 -4.42
CA ILE A 91 -6.47 -22.69 -3.31
C ILE A 91 -7.04 -23.99 -3.82
N ASN A 92 -6.67 -25.06 -3.13
CA ASN A 92 -7.32 -26.35 -3.27
C ASN A 92 -8.44 -26.44 -2.25
N ARG A 93 -9.61 -26.87 -2.71
CA ARG A 93 -10.81 -26.98 -1.89
C ARG A 93 -11.16 -28.43 -1.69
N GLU A 94 -11.44 -28.77 -0.45
CA GLU A 94 -11.93 -30.07 -0.03
C GLU A 94 -13.23 -29.85 0.73
N PHE A 95 -14.25 -30.67 0.47
CA PHE A 95 -15.62 -30.48 1.02
C PHE A 95 -16.22 -29.06 0.86
N GLY A 96 -15.79 -28.29 -0.13
CA GLY A 96 -16.28 -26.93 -0.38
C GLY A 96 -15.61 -25.83 0.45
N GLU A 97 -14.49 -26.13 1.12
CA GLU A 97 -13.70 -25.17 1.88
C GLU A 97 -12.23 -25.20 1.45
N GLY A 98 -11.58 -24.04 1.39
CA GLY A 98 -10.16 -23.92 1.07
C GLY A 98 -9.30 -24.62 2.12
N GLU A 99 -8.62 -25.69 1.71
CA GLU A 99 -7.83 -26.53 2.61
C GLU A 99 -6.33 -26.24 2.47
N ARG A 100 -5.86 -26.06 1.23
CA ARG A 100 -4.44 -25.85 0.92
C ARG A 100 -4.24 -24.71 -0.05
N VAL A 101 -3.03 -24.16 -0.05
CA VAL A 101 -2.65 -23.02 -0.88
C VAL A 101 -1.52 -23.42 -1.84
N SER A 102 -1.64 -22.99 -3.09
CA SER A 102 -0.64 -23.09 -4.15
C SER A 102 -0.22 -21.69 -4.59
N LEU A 103 1.06 -21.55 -4.92
CA LEU A 103 1.66 -20.29 -5.31
C LEU A 103 2.11 -20.39 -6.77
N ARG A 104 1.58 -19.54 -7.64
CA ARG A 104 1.94 -19.48 -9.07
C ARG A 104 1.85 -20.83 -9.80
N GLY A 105 0.87 -21.65 -9.43
CA GLY A 105 0.63 -22.96 -10.05
C GLY A 105 1.58 -24.07 -9.58
N THR A 106 2.37 -23.85 -8.52
CA THR A 106 3.12 -24.92 -7.86
C THR A 106 2.16 -25.94 -7.21
N SER A 107 2.63 -27.16 -6.97
CA SER A 107 1.83 -28.12 -6.20
C SER A 107 1.56 -27.56 -4.79
N PRO A 108 0.32 -27.61 -4.27
CA PRO A 108 0.01 -27.17 -2.91
C PRO A 108 0.90 -27.84 -1.87
N ASN A 109 1.35 -29.08 -2.12
CA ASN A 109 2.21 -29.88 -1.24
C ASN A 109 3.64 -29.35 -1.12
N LEU A 110 4.03 -28.36 -1.92
CA LEU A 110 5.36 -27.75 -1.91
C LEU A 110 5.39 -26.41 -1.16
N THR A 111 4.23 -25.81 -0.88
CA THR A 111 4.13 -24.55 -0.13
C THR A 111 4.42 -24.79 1.34
N ARG A 112 5.29 -23.99 1.95
CA ARG A 112 5.55 -24.01 3.40
C ARG A 112 4.73 -22.93 4.10
N THR A 113 4.30 -23.22 5.32
CA THR A 113 3.60 -22.24 6.18
C THR A 113 4.37 -22.05 7.47
N LEU A 114 4.57 -20.79 7.86
CA LEU A 114 5.26 -20.40 9.07
C LEU A 114 4.32 -19.54 9.92
N ILE A 115 4.35 -19.73 11.24
CA ILE A 115 3.74 -18.84 12.22
C ILE A 115 4.86 -18.17 12.99
N ASP A 116 4.93 -16.84 12.93
CA ASP A 116 5.95 -16.04 13.62
C ASP A 116 7.38 -16.55 13.35
N GLY A 117 7.65 -16.95 12.10
CA GLY A 117 8.93 -17.51 11.67
C GLY A 117 9.18 -18.99 12.00
N HIS A 118 8.24 -19.66 12.69
CA HIS A 118 8.34 -21.08 13.03
C HIS A 118 7.58 -21.93 12.01
N GLY A 119 8.26 -22.90 11.41
CA GLY A 119 7.65 -23.82 10.47
C GLY A 119 6.58 -24.69 11.14
N LEU A 120 5.38 -24.72 10.55
CA LEU A 120 4.34 -25.63 10.99
C LEU A 120 4.57 -27.01 10.39
N ALA A 121 4.47 -28.04 11.24
CA ALA A 121 4.39 -29.40 10.75
C ALA A 121 3.07 -29.59 10.00
N THR A 122 3.09 -30.46 9.00
CA THR A 122 1.91 -30.83 8.23
C THR A 122 0.96 -31.60 9.15
N ALA A 123 -0.20 -31.01 9.42
CA ALA A 123 -1.28 -31.65 10.16
C ALA A 123 -2.48 -31.74 9.23
N ASP A 124 -2.80 -32.96 8.79
CA ASP A 124 -4.07 -33.23 8.13
C ASP A 124 -5.03 -33.86 9.13
N TRP A 125 -6.31 -33.50 9.03
CA TRP A 125 -7.34 -34.09 9.88
C TRP A 125 -7.85 -35.42 9.31
N PHE A 126 -7.74 -35.64 7.99
CA PHE A 126 -8.30 -36.80 7.30
C PHE A 126 -7.30 -37.96 7.24
N ILE A 127 -7.78 -39.14 7.66
CA ILE A 127 -6.92 -40.30 7.95
C ILE A 127 -6.14 -40.83 6.73
N LEU A 128 -6.64 -40.59 5.52
CA LEU A 128 -5.99 -41.08 4.29
C LEU A 128 -4.85 -40.18 3.80
N GLU A 129 -4.81 -38.92 4.24
CA GLU A 129 -3.82 -37.94 3.78
C GLU A 129 -2.67 -37.76 4.78
N GLN A 130 -2.84 -38.23 6.02
CA GLN A 130 -1.85 -38.17 7.09
C GLN A 130 -0.54 -38.93 6.78
N LEU A 131 -0.56 -39.91 5.88
CA LEU A 131 0.64 -40.68 5.49
C LEU A 131 1.46 -40.02 4.38
N SER A 132 0.95 -38.95 3.78
CA SER A 132 1.68 -38.23 2.74
C SER A 132 2.66 -37.25 3.37
N ALA A 133 3.96 -37.43 3.11
CA ALA A 133 4.98 -36.45 3.49
C ALA A 133 4.86 -35.22 2.57
N THR A 134 4.06 -34.25 2.98
CA THR A 134 3.93 -32.96 2.28
C THR A 134 4.68 -31.87 3.04
N ARG A 135 4.80 -30.68 2.44
CA ARG A 135 5.23 -29.45 3.14
C ARG A 135 4.04 -28.54 3.47
N SER A 136 2.85 -28.91 3.00
CA SER A 136 1.62 -28.15 3.09
C SER A 136 0.98 -28.20 4.47
N PHE A 137 0.35 -27.11 4.86
CA PHE A 137 -0.45 -27.03 6.08
C PHE A 137 -1.95 -27.01 5.72
N ASN A 138 -2.78 -27.62 6.58
CA ASN A 138 -4.23 -27.64 6.41
C ASN A 138 -4.85 -26.37 7.04
N PHE A 139 -5.27 -25.45 6.18
CA PHE A 139 -5.82 -24.16 6.60
C PHE A 139 -7.24 -24.25 7.16
N LEU A 140 -7.93 -25.40 7.11
CA LEU A 140 -9.22 -25.58 7.81
C LEU A 140 -9.06 -25.43 9.33
N MET A 141 -7.85 -25.70 9.85
CA MET A 141 -7.53 -25.52 11.27
C MET A 141 -7.21 -24.07 11.65
N LEU A 142 -7.11 -23.16 10.69
CA LEU A 142 -6.81 -21.74 10.92
C LEU A 142 -7.99 -20.86 10.49
N PRO A 143 -8.81 -20.42 11.47
CA PRO A 143 -9.83 -19.41 11.25
C PRO A 143 -9.23 -18.12 10.69
N SER A 144 -10.03 -17.38 9.93
CA SER A 144 -9.61 -16.15 9.27
C SER A 144 -9.44 -14.98 10.28
N GLU A 145 -10.08 -15.07 11.44
CA GLU A 145 -10.13 -14.02 12.45
C GLU A 145 -8.92 -13.97 13.38
N ILE A 146 -8.15 -15.07 13.46
CA ILE A 146 -7.04 -15.19 14.43
C ILE A 146 -5.70 -14.67 13.90
N ILE A 147 -5.64 -14.29 12.62
CA ILE A 147 -4.42 -13.83 11.97
C ILE A 147 -4.37 -12.31 11.94
N GLY A 148 -3.25 -11.74 12.40
CA GLY A 148 -2.99 -10.30 12.31
C GLY A 148 -2.47 -9.87 10.93
N GLN A 149 -1.53 -10.65 10.37
CA GLN A 149 -0.91 -10.40 9.08
C GLN A 149 -0.48 -11.73 8.46
N THR A 150 -0.63 -11.87 7.15
CA THR A 150 -0.06 -12.98 6.38
C THR A 150 0.85 -12.44 5.29
N LEU A 151 2.07 -12.96 5.23
CA LEU A 151 3.05 -12.63 4.22
C LEU A 151 3.16 -13.79 3.22
N VAL A 152 2.94 -13.50 1.94
CA VAL A 152 3.01 -14.50 0.87
C VAL A 152 4.25 -14.26 0.04
N TYR A 153 5.26 -15.11 0.21
CA TYR A 153 6.48 -15.10 -0.57
C TYR A 153 6.30 -15.93 -1.85
N LYS A 154 6.40 -15.29 -3.01
CA LYS A 154 6.21 -15.97 -4.31
C LYS A 154 7.52 -16.27 -5.04
N SER A 155 8.63 -15.87 -4.44
CA SER A 155 9.99 -16.10 -4.92
C SER A 155 10.84 -16.55 -3.73
N PRO A 156 11.79 -17.47 -3.93
CA PRO A 156 12.65 -17.93 -2.86
C PRO A 156 13.49 -16.76 -2.31
N VAL A 157 13.69 -16.76 -0.99
CA VAL A 157 14.52 -15.79 -0.28
C VAL A 157 15.45 -16.55 0.65
N ALA A 158 16.66 -16.02 0.88
CA ALA A 158 17.71 -16.73 1.61
C ALA A 158 17.53 -16.72 3.15
N ASP A 159 16.66 -15.84 3.67
CA ASP A 159 16.38 -15.66 5.09
C ASP A 159 15.23 -16.53 5.61
N ILE A 160 14.47 -17.16 4.71
CA ILE A 160 13.36 -18.08 5.03
C ILE A 160 13.64 -19.49 4.50
N GLU A 161 13.09 -20.49 5.18
CA GLU A 161 13.16 -21.87 4.70
C GLU A 161 12.37 -22.03 3.39
N GLU A 162 12.91 -22.80 2.46
CA GLU A 162 12.36 -22.97 1.12
C GLU A 162 11.04 -23.76 1.09
N GLY A 163 10.07 -23.25 0.33
CA GLY A 163 8.78 -23.91 0.06
C GLY A 163 7.67 -22.94 -0.21
#